data_AF-A0A450UVA1-F1
#
_entry.id   AF-A0A450UVA1-F1
#
_cell.length_a   1.000
_cell.length_b   1.000
_cell.length_c   1.000
_cell.angle_alpha   90.00
_cell.angle_beta   90.00
_cell.angle_gamma   90.00
#
_symmetry.space_group_name_H-M   'P 1'
#
loop_
_entity.id
_entity.type
_entity.pdbx_description
1 polymer ?
#
loop_
_entity_poly.entity_id
_entity_poly.type
_entity_poly.pdbx_seq_one_letter_code
_entity_poly.pdbx_strand_id
1 'polypeptide(L)'
;MTLDDAKTLGIIVGLIISSIALLLNFFSTIRSIRGQKISNYQEIVKSHRDIWKLTLQDPTSYGRLFDLDVDVSTNPITQQERTFSQLLFLHMTAAYTFLKYSHMQPIEKLEMDFYEVLLTPIPRLVWSESRKYYNSDFRFFVEKANKRRGLRRMIERFTSDVQPDYTKPWNVLLLAAFPDDLKSVIERLGDITICRSDTDEEITKSFIRENNINFVVSFGYGKLIRKEVFSRVPCINIHGGYLPWNRGPNPNLWAWMDDTKKGVSIHYIDGGIDTGDLIAQKEIQFEPPITLESAFDTTVKECKELFCEEWPKIRSGTATRFPQSSGGSIYTLKSQQPLDSLFDEGGLDMPIEQFRETALKLLNRVEIG
;
A
#
# COMPACT_ATOMS: atom_id res chain seq x y z
N MET A 1 14.89 33.93 29.75
CA MET A 1 14.12 33.50 28.57
C MET A 1 15.02 33.69 27.37
N THR A 2 15.49 32.60 26.79
CA THR A 2 16.27 32.63 25.55
C THR A 2 15.37 33.08 24.38
N LEU A 3 15.96 33.46 23.24
CA LEU A 3 15.18 33.82 22.04
C LEU A 3 14.27 32.66 21.59
N ASP A 4 14.70 31.42 21.81
CA ASP A 4 13.93 30.22 21.50
C ASP A 4 12.82 29.94 22.52
N ASP A 5 13.02 30.26 23.80
CA ASP A 5 11.96 30.19 24.80
C ASP A 5 10.82 31.18 24.47
N ALA A 6 11.17 32.39 24.01
CA ALA A 6 10.22 33.42 23.62
C ALA A 6 9.38 33.01 22.40
N LYS A 7 10.03 32.42 21.38
CA LYS A 7 9.36 31.88 20.19
C LYS A 7 8.44 30.72 20.53
N THR A 8 8.93 29.77 21.33
CA THR A 8 8.18 28.60 21.81
C THR A 8 6.93 29.04 22.59
N LEU A 9 7.08 30.01 23.49
CA LEU A 9 5.96 30.57 24.25
C LEU A 9 4.91 31.22 23.34
N GLY A 10 5.34 31.95 22.30
CA GLY A 10 4.44 32.54 21.31
C GLY A 10 3.61 31.50 20.56
N ILE A 11 4.21 30.38 20.15
CA ILE A 11 3.52 29.26 19.49
C ILE A 11 2.49 28.62 20.45
N ILE A 12 2.88 28.35 21.69
CA ILE A 12 1.99 27.77 22.72
C ILE A 12 0.78 28.67 22.95
N VAL A 13 1.00 29.97 23.14
CA VAL A 13 -0.08 30.94 23.36
C VAL A 13 -1.03 30.99 22.15
N GLY A 14 -0.52 31.00 20.93
CA GLY A 14 -1.34 30.98 19.72
C GLY A 14 -2.20 29.71 19.59
N LEU A 15 -1.65 28.55 19.94
CA LEU A 15 -2.36 27.27 19.93
C LEU A 15 -3.46 27.20 20.99
N ILE A 16 -3.20 27.73 22.19
CA ILE A 16 -4.19 27.81 23.28
C ILE A 16 -5.35 28.72 22.88
N ILE A 17 -5.05 29.93 22.38
CA ILE A 17 -6.07 30.88 21.92
C ILE A 17 -6.95 30.27 20.83
N SER A 18 -6.33 29.59 19.86
CA SER A 18 -7.06 28.91 18.77
C SER A 18 -7.96 27.78 19.30
N SER A 19 -7.47 27.00 20.26
CA SER A 19 -8.23 25.89 20.87
C SER A 19 -9.42 26.39 21.70
N ILE A 20 -9.24 27.47 22.47
CA ILE A 20 -10.31 28.12 23.23
C ILE A 20 -11.34 28.72 22.28
N ALA A 21 -10.90 29.41 21.21
CA ALA A 21 -11.81 29.96 20.21
C ALA A 21 -12.64 28.86 19.52
N LEU A 22 -12.08 27.67 19.30
CA LEU A 22 -12.82 26.53 18.74
C LEU A 22 -13.86 25.97 19.71
N LEU A 23 -13.53 25.87 21.00
CA LEU A 23 -14.47 25.46 22.03
C LEU A 23 -15.62 26.46 22.20
N LEU A 24 -15.34 27.76 22.17
CA LEU A 24 -16.37 28.80 22.25
C LEU A 24 -17.29 28.80 21.00
N ASN A 25 -16.76 28.48 19.82
CA ASN A 25 -17.54 28.33 18.60
C ASN A 25 -18.50 27.13 18.63
N PHE A 26 -18.19 26.06 19.37
CA PHE A 26 -19.11 24.94 19.61
C PHE A 26 -20.37 25.38 20.37
N PHE A 27 -20.27 26.43 21.19
CA PHE A 27 -21.37 26.94 22.02
C PHE A 27 -22.11 28.17 21.43
N SER A 28 -21.67 28.75 20.30
CA SER A 28 -22.25 30.00 19.75
C SER A 28 -23.03 29.80 18.44
N THR A 29 -24.15 30.52 18.28
CA THR A 29 -25.17 30.31 17.24
C THR A 29 -24.72 30.74 15.83
N ILE A 30 -25.05 29.86 14.87
CA ILE A 30 -24.81 29.73 13.40
C ILE A 30 -24.48 30.97 12.53
N ARG A 31 -24.74 32.22 12.92
CA ARG A 31 -24.68 33.39 11.99
C ARG A 31 -23.35 34.16 11.97
N SER A 32 -22.44 34.02 12.94
CA SER A 32 -21.13 34.73 12.97
C SER A 32 -19.94 33.93 12.38
N ILE A 33 -20.21 32.77 11.80
CA ILE A 33 -19.26 31.65 11.75
C ILE A 33 -18.21 31.72 10.61
N ARG A 34 -18.49 32.33 9.46
CA ARG A 34 -17.55 32.26 8.31
C ARG A 34 -16.25 33.04 8.52
N GLY A 35 -16.33 34.29 8.98
CA GLY A 35 -15.15 35.12 9.24
C GLY A 35 -14.26 34.54 10.33
N GLN A 36 -14.86 34.06 11.43
CA GLN A 36 -14.14 33.43 12.52
C GLN A 36 -13.50 32.10 12.11
N LYS A 37 -14.17 31.28 11.29
CA LYS A 37 -13.59 30.05 10.74
C LYS A 37 -12.36 30.32 9.87
N ILE A 38 -12.39 31.37 9.05
CA ILE A 38 -11.24 31.77 8.22
C ILE A 38 -10.09 32.26 9.10
N SER A 39 -10.36 33.09 10.11
CA SER A 39 -9.34 33.56 11.06
C SER A 39 -8.70 32.40 11.83
N ASN A 40 -9.49 31.45 12.33
CA ASN A 40 -8.99 30.27 13.04
C ASN A 40 -8.17 29.37 12.10
N TYR A 41 -8.60 29.20 10.85
CA TYR A 41 -7.83 28.47 9.85
C TYR A 41 -6.47 29.14 9.55
N GLN A 42 -6.46 30.47 9.41
CA GLN A 42 -5.24 31.25 9.18
C GLN A 42 -4.24 31.10 10.34
N GLU A 43 -4.71 31.14 11.60
CA GLU A 43 -3.85 30.94 12.76
C GLU A 43 -3.31 29.49 12.84
N ILE A 44 -4.11 28.49 12.47
CA ILE A 44 -3.62 27.10 12.36
C ILE A 44 -2.51 27.03 11.28
N VAL A 45 -2.74 27.57 10.08
CA VAL A 45 -1.74 27.58 9.00
C VAL A 45 -0.47 28.33 9.41
N LYS A 46 -0.61 29.45 10.13
CA LYS A 46 0.51 30.24 10.64
C LYS A 46 1.31 29.45 11.68
N SER A 47 0.64 28.86 12.67
CA SER A 47 1.25 27.98 13.67
C SER A 47 2.01 26.84 13.02
N HIS A 48 1.44 26.21 11.98
CA HIS A 48 2.12 25.17 11.21
C HIS A 48 3.46 25.67 10.65
N ARG A 49 3.43 26.80 9.92
CA ARG A 49 4.63 27.41 9.33
C ARG A 49 5.66 27.78 10.40
N ASP A 50 5.23 28.31 11.53
CA ASP A 50 6.13 28.76 12.59
C ASP A 50 6.81 27.60 13.32
N ILE A 51 6.14 26.46 13.49
CA ILE A 51 6.74 25.22 14.00
C ILE A 51 7.83 24.74 13.02
N TRP A 52 7.51 24.59 11.74
CA TRP A 52 8.48 24.09 10.74
C TRP A 52 9.66 25.03 10.49
N LYS A 53 9.50 26.34 10.70
CA LYS A 53 10.65 27.27 10.65
C LYS A 53 11.73 26.93 11.69
N LEU A 54 11.39 26.34 12.83
CA LEU A 54 12.37 25.96 13.85
C LEU A 54 13.41 24.99 13.27
N THR A 55 12.97 24.01 12.49
CA THR A 55 13.89 23.00 11.92
C THR A 55 14.72 23.53 10.77
N LEU A 56 14.18 24.50 10.01
CA LEU A 56 14.93 25.17 8.93
C LEU A 56 15.98 26.15 9.46
N GLN A 57 15.72 26.79 10.61
CA GLN A 57 16.61 27.78 11.21
C GLN A 57 17.74 27.15 12.03
N ASP A 58 17.52 25.97 12.61
CA ASP A 58 18.53 25.24 13.36
C ASP A 58 18.56 23.73 13.00
N PRO A 59 19.06 23.40 11.79
CA PRO A 59 19.16 22.01 11.34
C PRO A 59 20.01 21.14 12.26
N THR A 60 20.96 21.72 13.01
CA THR A 60 21.86 20.99 13.91
C THR A 60 21.08 20.46 15.12
N SER A 61 20.23 21.28 15.74
CA SER A 61 19.46 20.87 16.93
C SER A 61 18.23 20.02 16.59
N TYR A 62 17.74 20.08 15.36
CA TYR A 62 16.48 19.45 14.93
C TYR A 62 16.66 18.35 13.87
N GLY A 63 17.85 18.16 13.31
CA GLY A 63 18.11 17.26 12.18
C GLY A 63 17.76 15.79 12.45
N ARG A 64 17.80 15.36 13.71
CA ARG A 64 17.46 13.99 14.13
C ARG A 64 15.95 13.70 14.18
N LEU A 65 15.09 14.73 14.22
CA LEU A 65 13.64 14.55 14.41
C LEU A 65 12.99 13.69 13.34
N PHE A 66 13.54 13.73 12.12
CA PHE A 66 12.99 13.07 10.95
C PHE A 66 13.88 11.95 10.41
N ASP A 67 14.96 11.62 11.12
CA ASP A 67 15.83 10.50 10.79
C ASP A 67 15.25 9.20 11.36
N LEU A 68 15.18 8.19 10.51
CA LEU A 68 14.55 6.90 10.77
C LEU A 68 15.43 5.94 11.56
N ASP A 69 16.75 6.16 11.53
CA ASP A 69 17.77 5.25 12.07
C ASP A 69 18.36 5.76 13.38
N VAL A 70 17.81 6.85 13.93
CA VAL A 70 18.24 7.40 15.21
C VAL A 70 18.02 6.38 16.33
N ASP A 71 19.13 5.97 16.94
CA ASP A 71 19.11 5.19 18.15
C ASP A 71 19.02 6.10 19.38
N VAL A 72 17.79 6.22 19.91
CA VAL A 72 17.51 7.02 21.10
C VAL A 72 18.05 6.39 22.40
N SER A 73 18.49 5.12 22.36
CA SER A 73 19.08 4.45 23.53
C SER A 73 20.53 4.87 23.76
N THR A 74 21.27 5.14 22.68
CA THR A 74 22.66 5.60 22.72
C THR A 74 22.79 7.11 22.63
N ASN A 75 21.83 7.80 22.01
CA ASN A 75 21.76 9.26 21.97
C ASN A 75 20.39 9.76 22.47
N PRO A 76 20.26 10.19 23.73
CA PRO A 76 18.99 10.60 24.31
C PRO A 76 18.30 11.74 23.53
N ILE A 77 16.97 11.82 23.67
CA ILE A 77 16.16 12.89 23.09
C ILE A 77 16.51 14.21 23.78
N THR A 78 16.87 15.23 23.00
CA THR A 78 17.18 16.57 23.51
C THR A 78 15.91 17.32 23.93
N GLN A 79 16.07 18.36 24.75
CA GLN A 79 14.94 19.18 25.17
C GLN A 79 14.28 19.90 23.98
N GLN A 80 15.07 20.31 22.99
CA GLN A 80 14.60 20.96 21.77
C GLN A 80 13.76 19.99 20.92
N GLU A 81 14.27 18.78 20.67
CA GLU A 81 13.56 17.72 19.93
C GLU A 81 12.22 17.35 20.58
N ARG A 82 12.24 17.23 21.92
CA ARG A 82 11.04 16.96 22.72
C ARG A 82 10.03 18.09 22.62
N THR A 83 10.48 19.33 22.77
CA THR A 83 9.63 20.53 22.70
C THR A 83 9.00 20.64 21.32
N PHE A 84 9.78 20.46 20.26
CA PHE A 84 9.27 20.47 18.89
C PHE A 84 8.17 19.42 18.68
N SER A 85 8.43 18.17 19.08
CA SER A 85 7.46 17.08 18.93
C SER A 85 6.15 17.38 19.66
N GLN A 86 6.22 17.96 20.86
CA GLN A 86 5.05 18.37 21.63
C GLN A 86 4.28 19.53 20.97
N LEU A 87 4.98 20.55 20.45
CA LEU A 87 4.36 21.65 19.70
C LEU A 87 3.64 21.13 18.46
N LEU A 88 4.26 20.19 17.75
CA LEU A 88 3.69 19.58 16.56
C LEU A 88 2.42 18.79 16.90
N PHE A 89 2.44 17.94 17.93
CA PHE A 89 1.24 17.21 18.35
C PHE A 89 0.12 18.12 18.85
N LEU A 90 0.46 19.20 19.57
CA LEU A 90 -0.51 20.21 19.99
C LEU A 90 -1.15 20.90 18.78
N HIS A 91 -0.35 21.31 17.81
CA HIS A 91 -0.82 21.90 16.55
C HIS A 91 -1.76 20.96 15.80
N MET A 92 -1.36 19.70 15.63
CA MET A 92 -2.17 18.75 14.90
C MET A 92 -3.46 18.37 15.66
N THR A 93 -3.46 18.42 17.00
CA THR A 93 -4.69 18.29 17.80
C THR A 93 -5.66 19.46 17.53
N ALA A 94 -5.13 20.68 17.43
CA ALA A 94 -5.92 21.86 17.08
C ALA A 94 -6.47 21.74 15.64
N ALA A 95 -5.66 21.27 14.68
CA ALA A 95 -6.09 21.02 13.31
C ALA A 95 -7.18 19.94 13.22
N TYR A 96 -7.04 18.82 13.95
CA TYR A 96 -8.04 17.76 14.04
C TYR A 96 -9.37 18.30 14.57
N THR A 97 -9.31 19.05 15.67
CA THR A 97 -10.48 19.66 16.30
C THR A 97 -11.16 20.63 15.33
N PHE A 98 -10.39 21.47 14.65
CA PHE A 98 -10.91 22.39 13.65
C PHE A 98 -11.63 21.68 12.52
N LEU A 99 -11.02 20.66 11.91
CA LEU A 99 -11.61 19.93 10.79
C LEU A 99 -12.88 19.17 11.22
N LYS A 100 -12.86 18.51 12.38
CA LYS A 100 -13.99 17.75 12.91
C LYS A 100 -15.25 18.62 13.10
N TYR A 101 -15.08 19.87 13.55
CA TYR A 101 -16.20 20.74 13.91
C TYR A 101 -16.50 21.87 12.90
N SER A 102 -15.64 22.10 11.89
CA SER A 102 -15.83 23.19 10.93
C SER A 102 -16.67 22.83 9.69
N HIS A 103 -16.94 21.54 9.44
CA HIS A 103 -17.57 21.02 8.21
C HIS A 103 -16.84 21.41 6.91
N MET A 104 -15.52 21.64 6.97
CA MET A 104 -14.68 21.75 5.78
C MET A 104 -14.23 20.36 5.30
N GLN A 105 -13.75 20.27 4.04
CA GLN A 105 -13.34 19.05 3.30
C GLN A 105 -12.50 18.03 4.13
N PRO A 106 -12.49 16.74 3.75
CA PRO A 106 -12.26 15.61 4.66
C PRO A 106 -10.83 15.44 5.23
N ILE A 107 -10.81 14.64 6.30
CA ILE A 107 -9.77 14.36 7.31
C ILE A 107 -8.54 13.58 6.78
N GLU A 108 -8.59 13.08 5.55
CA GLU A 108 -7.66 12.06 5.05
C GLU A 108 -6.18 12.54 4.98
N LYS A 109 -5.96 13.84 4.71
CA LYS A 109 -4.60 14.43 4.71
C LYS A 109 -4.01 14.60 6.12
N LEU A 110 -4.83 14.80 7.15
CA LEU A 110 -4.29 14.97 8.50
C LEU A 110 -3.88 13.63 9.12
N GLU A 111 -4.60 12.54 8.80
CA GLU A 111 -4.18 11.17 9.18
C GLU A 111 -2.77 10.85 8.67
N MET A 112 -2.41 11.39 7.49
CA MET A 112 -1.10 11.23 6.87
C MET A 112 0.02 11.92 7.63
N ASP A 113 -0.20 13.19 7.96
CA ASP A 113 0.81 13.98 8.65
C ASP A 113 1.16 13.34 10.00
N PHE A 114 0.16 12.87 10.76
CA PHE A 114 0.40 12.16 12.03
C PHE A 114 1.24 10.91 11.86
N TYR A 115 0.93 10.17 10.81
CA TYR A 115 1.60 8.92 10.54
C TYR A 115 3.07 9.15 10.17
N GLU A 116 3.38 10.12 9.31
CA GLU A 116 4.75 10.54 8.95
C GLU A 116 5.59 10.91 10.15
N VAL A 117 5.05 11.76 11.01
CA VAL A 117 5.74 12.17 12.23
C VAL A 117 5.99 10.97 13.16
N LEU A 118 5.06 10.03 13.28
CA LEU A 118 5.20 8.88 14.20
C LEU A 118 6.05 7.72 13.66
N LEU A 119 6.64 7.82 12.47
CA LEU A 119 7.65 6.85 12.03
C LEU A 119 8.94 6.95 12.79
N THR A 120 9.34 8.19 13.01
CA THR A 120 10.71 8.50 13.40
C THR A 120 10.83 8.22 14.89
N PRO A 121 11.96 7.64 15.34
CA PRO A 121 12.10 7.15 16.71
C PRO A 121 11.78 8.22 17.76
N ILE A 122 12.20 9.46 17.52
CA ILE A 122 12.07 10.58 18.46
C ILE A 122 10.60 10.99 18.67
N PRO A 123 9.84 11.51 17.67
CA PRO A 123 8.44 11.87 17.89
C PRO A 123 7.58 10.68 18.35
N ARG A 124 7.86 9.46 17.87
CA ARG A 124 7.15 8.25 18.34
C ARG A 124 7.30 8.03 19.83
N LEU A 125 8.52 8.15 20.36
CA LEU A 125 8.76 7.98 21.79
C LEU A 125 8.08 9.10 22.59
N VAL A 126 8.23 10.36 22.15
CA VAL A 126 7.57 11.52 22.78
C VAL A 126 6.04 11.37 22.79
N TRP A 127 5.44 10.86 21.70
CA TRP A 127 4.02 10.54 21.65
C TRP A 127 3.65 9.44 22.64
N SER A 128 4.43 8.36 22.73
CA SER A 128 4.14 7.26 23.67
C SER A 128 4.12 7.71 25.13
N GLU A 129 4.98 8.67 25.48
CA GLU A 129 5.10 9.26 26.82
C GLU A 129 3.99 10.28 27.12
N SER A 130 3.56 11.05 26.11
CA SER A 130 2.64 12.17 26.28
C SER A 130 1.19 11.87 25.87
N ARG A 131 0.92 10.78 25.13
CA ARG A 131 -0.41 10.48 24.56
C ARG A 131 -1.54 10.51 25.59
N LYS A 132 -1.25 10.12 26.84
CA LYS A 132 -2.23 10.11 27.95
C LYS A 132 -2.84 11.48 28.27
N TYR A 133 -2.18 12.57 27.87
CA TYR A 133 -2.66 13.93 28.09
C TYR A 133 -3.60 14.43 26.98
N TYR A 134 -3.78 13.66 25.90
CA TYR A 134 -4.67 13.99 24.80
C TYR A 134 -6.04 13.31 24.94
N ASN A 135 -7.08 13.96 24.41
CA ASN A 135 -8.45 13.44 24.49
C ASN A 135 -8.60 12.07 23.79
N SER A 136 -9.56 11.27 24.24
CA SER A 136 -9.79 9.89 23.75
C SER A 136 -10.08 9.82 22.25
N ASP A 137 -10.86 10.75 21.73
CA ASP A 137 -11.27 10.78 20.32
C ASP A 137 -10.06 10.97 19.40
N PHE A 138 -9.18 11.90 19.77
CA PHE A 138 -7.95 12.19 19.06
C PHE A 138 -6.95 11.05 19.19
N ARG A 139 -6.81 10.44 20.37
CA ARG A 139 -6.00 9.23 20.52
C ARG A 139 -6.48 8.10 19.60
N PHE A 140 -7.79 7.86 19.56
CA PHE A 140 -8.38 6.85 18.68
C PHE A 140 -8.15 7.16 17.20
N PHE A 141 -8.27 8.42 16.81
CA PHE A 141 -7.94 8.90 15.48
C PHE A 141 -6.48 8.58 15.09
N VAL A 142 -5.51 8.93 15.94
CA VAL A 142 -4.09 8.66 15.71
C VAL A 142 -3.79 7.15 15.67
N GLU A 143 -4.41 6.36 16.55
CA GLU A 143 -4.25 4.90 16.58
C GLU A 143 -4.85 4.22 15.33
N LYS A 144 -5.99 4.72 14.84
CA LYS A 144 -6.63 4.25 13.61
C LYS A 144 -5.77 4.59 12.38
N ALA A 145 -5.21 5.80 12.30
CA ALA A 145 -4.28 6.20 11.24
C ALA A 145 -3.04 5.28 11.21
N ASN A 146 -2.46 4.99 12.38
CA ASN A 146 -1.34 4.06 12.53
C ASN A 146 -1.69 2.61 12.11
N LYS A 147 -2.92 2.14 12.35
CA LYS A 147 -3.38 0.81 11.94
C LYS A 147 -3.64 0.71 10.43
N ARG A 148 -4.29 1.71 9.82
CA ARG A 148 -4.67 1.70 8.40
C ARG A 148 -3.49 1.83 7.44
N ARG A 149 -2.38 2.46 7.87
CA ARG A 149 -1.14 2.53 7.08
C ARG A 149 0.06 1.79 7.64
N GLY A 150 0.01 1.23 8.86
CA GLY A 150 0.97 0.22 9.30
C GLY A 150 1.08 -0.97 8.32
N LEU A 151 0.00 -1.26 7.60
CA LEU A 151 -0.02 -2.18 6.46
C LEU A 151 0.63 -1.59 5.21
N ARG A 152 0.45 -0.29 4.93
CA ARG A 152 0.95 0.43 3.75
C ARG A 152 2.43 0.83 3.80
N ARG A 153 3.03 1.22 4.94
CA ARG A 153 4.52 1.35 5.04
C ARG A 153 5.26 0.05 5.29
N MET A 154 4.57 -0.99 5.71
CA MET A 154 5.14 -2.31 5.58
C MET A 154 5.29 -2.71 4.09
N ILE A 155 4.69 -1.96 3.17
CA ILE A 155 4.85 -2.12 1.71
C ILE A 155 5.79 -1.01 1.17
N GLU A 156 5.69 0.23 1.66
CA GLU A 156 6.49 1.38 1.18
C GLU A 156 7.90 1.51 1.83
N ARG A 157 8.09 1.15 3.11
CA ARG A 157 9.41 1.20 3.80
C ARG A 157 10.28 -0.02 3.48
N PHE A 158 9.66 -1.06 2.96
CA PHE A 158 10.30 -2.27 2.49
C PHE A 158 10.70 -2.19 1.01
N THR A 159 10.26 -1.14 0.31
CA THR A 159 10.74 -0.77 -1.02
C THR A 159 11.86 0.28 -1.00
N SER A 160 12.30 0.78 0.17
CA SER A 160 13.30 1.86 0.27
C SER A 160 14.70 1.47 0.75
N ASP A 161 14.92 0.31 1.38
CA ASP A 161 16.24 0.04 2.00
C ASP A 161 17.16 -0.87 1.18
N VAL A 162 16.71 -1.39 0.02
CA VAL A 162 17.58 -1.89 -1.05
C VAL A 162 16.85 -1.67 -2.38
N GLN A 163 16.96 -0.47 -2.97
CA GLN A 163 16.73 -0.38 -4.41
C GLN A 163 17.85 -1.20 -5.07
N PRO A 164 17.51 -2.23 -5.89
CA PRO A 164 18.53 -3.09 -6.46
C PRO A 164 19.50 -2.26 -7.31
N ASP A 165 20.80 -2.54 -7.21
CA ASP A 165 21.82 -1.85 -7.98
C ASP A 165 21.59 -2.11 -9.46
N TYR A 166 21.01 -1.12 -10.14
CA TYR A 166 20.61 -1.22 -11.55
C TYR A 166 21.81 -1.43 -12.49
N THR A 167 23.05 -1.22 -12.02
CA THR A 167 24.28 -1.34 -12.81
C THR A 167 24.92 -2.73 -12.78
N LYS A 168 24.43 -3.64 -11.94
CA LYS A 168 24.94 -5.01 -11.80
C LYS A 168 23.85 -6.03 -12.14
N PRO A 169 24.24 -7.26 -12.55
CA PRO A 169 23.30 -8.38 -12.67
C PRO A 169 22.47 -8.57 -11.40
N TRP A 170 21.17 -8.80 -11.57
CA TRP A 170 20.27 -9.17 -10.48
C TRP A 170 20.16 -10.68 -10.34
N ASN A 171 20.08 -11.17 -9.11
CA ASN A 171 19.56 -12.50 -8.84
C ASN A 171 18.04 -12.41 -8.73
N VAL A 172 17.34 -12.88 -9.76
CA VAL A 172 15.88 -12.86 -9.85
C VAL A 172 15.34 -14.21 -9.43
N LEU A 173 14.52 -14.23 -8.38
CA LEU A 173 13.78 -15.42 -7.99
C LEU A 173 12.51 -15.51 -8.84
N LEU A 174 12.47 -16.49 -9.75
CA LEU A 174 11.31 -16.77 -10.61
C LEU A 174 10.49 -17.91 -10.00
N LEU A 175 9.30 -17.56 -9.52
CA LEU A 175 8.32 -18.47 -8.93
C LEU A 175 7.27 -18.80 -9.99
N ALA A 176 7.47 -19.89 -10.73
CA ALA A 176 6.60 -20.25 -11.85
C ALA A 176 6.56 -21.76 -12.09
N ALA A 177 5.39 -22.27 -12.51
CA ALA A 177 5.24 -23.68 -12.91
C ALA A 177 5.96 -23.99 -14.24
N PHE A 178 5.97 -23.03 -15.18
CA PHE A 178 6.61 -23.14 -16.49
C PHE A 178 7.53 -21.93 -16.74
N PRO A 179 8.79 -21.98 -16.27
CA PRO A 179 9.63 -20.79 -16.18
C PRO A 179 10.35 -20.40 -17.48
N ASP A 180 10.48 -21.30 -18.46
CA ASP A 180 11.46 -21.17 -19.56
C ASP A 180 11.33 -19.86 -20.36
N ASP A 181 10.11 -19.48 -20.73
CA ASP A 181 9.87 -18.25 -21.49
C ASP A 181 10.27 -17.00 -20.69
N LEU A 182 9.80 -16.91 -19.45
CA LEU A 182 10.07 -15.78 -18.56
C LEU A 182 11.56 -15.70 -18.18
N LYS A 183 12.18 -16.85 -17.92
CA LYS A 183 13.61 -16.98 -17.64
C LYS A 183 14.43 -16.42 -18.79
N SER A 184 14.10 -16.77 -20.02
CA SER A 184 14.84 -16.31 -21.20
C SER A 184 14.82 -14.78 -21.36
N VAL A 185 13.72 -14.13 -20.98
CA VAL A 185 13.56 -12.67 -21.00
C VAL A 185 14.44 -12.02 -19.95
N ILE A 186 14.46 -12.59 -18.74
CA ILE A 186 15.26 -12.09 -17.61
C ILE A 186 16.76 -12.21 -17.93
N GLU A 187 17.22 -13.40 -18.33
CA GLU A 187 18.63 -13.69 -18.58
C GLU A 187 19.19 -12.93 -19.79
N ARG A 188 18.36 -12.57 -20.77
CA ARG A 188 18.77 -11.75 -21.92
C ARG A 188 19.29 -10.37 -21.52
N LEU A 189 18.82 -9.83 -20.38
CA LEU A 189 19.30 -8.55 -19.84
C LEU A 189 20.53 -8.71 -18.93
N GLY A 190 21.11 -9.91 -18.86
CA GLY A 190 22.31 -10.20 -18.08
C GLY A 190 22.05 -10.52 -16.61
N ASP A 191 20.79 -10.71 -16.22
CA ASP A 191 20.40 -11.14 -14.87
C ASP A 191 20.48 -12.67 -14.71
N ILE A 192 20.57 -13.12 -13.46
CA ILE A 192 20.65 -14.53 -13.09
C ILE A 192 19.28 -14.96 -12.57
N THR A 193 18.72 -16.03 -13.12
CA THR A 193 17.43 -16.55 -12.68
C THR A 193 17.59 -17.75 -11.76
N ILE A 194 16.92 -17.72 -10.60
CA ILE A 194 16.76 -18.86 -9.71
C ILE A 194 15.29 -19.28 -9.76
N CYS A 195 15.01 -20.45 -10.31
CA CYS A 195 13.63 -20.93 -10.49
C CYS A 195 13.17 -21.78 -9.30
N ARG A 196 11.92 -21.59 -8.88
CA ARG A 196 11.21 -22.45 -7.92
C ARG A 196 9.77 -22.66 -8.35
N SER A 197 9.24 -23.84 -8.06
CA SER A 197 7.84 -24.20 -8.28
C SER A 197 7.09 -24.38 -6.96
N ASP A 198 5.79 -24.61 -7.05
CA ASP A 198 4.95 -24.94 -5.91
C ASP A 198 5.28 -26.30 -5.26
N THR A 199 6.09 -27.15 -5.89
CA THR A 199 6.59 -28.40 -5.28
C THR A 199 7.82 -28.18 -4.39
N ASP A 200 8.51 -27.04 -4.52
CA ASP A 200 9.68 -26.70 -3.70
C ASP A 200 9.33 -26.29 -2.26
N GLU A 201 10.31 -26.23 -1.36
CA GLU A 201 10.12 -25.64 -0.04
C GLU A 201 9.64 -24.19 -0.10
N GLU A 202 8.93 -23.74 0.94
CA GLU A 202 8.45 -22.37 1.03
C GLU A 202 9.61 -21.36 1.05
N ILE A 203 9.46 -20.26 0.31
CA ILE A 203 10.48 -19.22 0.27
C ILE A 203 10.52 -18.49 1.61
N THR A 204 11.71 -18.48 2.21
CA THR A 204 11.97 -17.85 3.51
C THR A 204 12.82 -16.60 3.36
N LYS A 205 12.81 -15.74 4.38
CA LYS A 205 13.74 -14.60 4.44
C LYS A 205 15.22 -14.98 4.40
N SER A 206 15.60 -16.17 4.89
CA SER A 206 16.99 -16.67 4.83
C SER A 206 17.35 -17.05 3.41
N PHE A 207 16.44 -17.71 2.68
CA PHE A 207 16.62 -18.02 1.27
C PHE A 207 16.92 -16.78 0.43
N ILE A 208 16.15 -15.70 0.63
CA ILE A 208 16.35 -14.41 -0.03
C ILE A 208 17.77 -13.86 0.22
N ARG A 209 18.22 -13.89 1.47
CA ARG A 209 19.53 -13.38 1.87
C ARG A 209 20.68 -14.24 1.34
N GLU A 210 20.60 -15.57 1.50
CA GLU A 210 21.68 -16.50 1.16
C GLU A 210 21.92 -16.59 -0.34
N ASN A 211 20.87 -16.41 -1.15
CA ASN A 211 20.96 -16.37 -2.59
C ASN A 211 21.13 -14.95 -3.15
N ASN A 212 21.32 -13.94 -2.29
CA ASN A 212 21.41 -12.53 -2.67
C ASN A 212 20.31 -12.09 -3.63
N ILE A 213 19.07 -12.53 -3.41
CA ILE A 213 17.94 -12.21 -4.29
C ILE A 213 17.72 -10.69 -4.30
N ASN A 214 17.58 -10.13 -5.49
CA ASN A 214 17.35 -8.71 -5.71
C ASN A 214 15.89 -8.41 -6.09
N PHE A 215 15.22 -9.37 -6.73
CA PHE A 215 13.88 -9.20 -7.26
C PHE A 215 13.14 -10.56 -7.29
N VAL A 216 11.82 -10.55 -7.11
CA VAL A 216 10.98 -11.75 -7.22
C VAL A 216 9.92 -11.54 -8.28
N VAL A 217 9.75 -12.54 -9.15
CA VAL A 217 8.68 -12.60 -10.15
C VAL A 217 7.84 -13.84 -9.86
N SER A 218 6.54 -13.65 -9.63
CA SER A 218 5.55 -14.72 -9.47
C SER A 218 4.69 -14.85 -10.71
N PHE A 219 4.50 -16.07 -11.20
CA PHE A 219 3.57 -16.39 -12.29
C PHE A 219 2.96 -17.77 -12.08
N GLY A 220 1.68 -17.81 -11.69
CA GLY A 220 0.99 -19.08 -11.40
C GLY A 220 1.56 -19.83 -10.19
N TYR A 221 2.24 -19.14 -9.26
CA TYR A 221 2.78 -19.75 -8.06
C TYR A 221 1.67 -20.02 -7.03
N GLY A 222 1.40 -21.30 -6.76
CA GLY A 222 0.27 -21.72 -5.90
C GLY A 222 0.46 -21.48 -4.40
N LYS A 223 1.60 -20.95 -3.96
CA LYS A 223 1.92 -20.72 -2.55
C LYS A 223 1.89 -19.23 -2.20
N LEU A 224 1.47 -18.93 -0.97
CA LEU A 224 1.48 -17.57 -0.46
C LEU A 224 2.92 -17.08 -0.26
N ILE A 225 3.27 -15.95 -0.88
CA ILE A 225 4.54 -15.28 -0.63
C ILE A 225 4.40 -14.47 0.66
N ARG A 226 5.05 -14.93 1.73
CA ARG A 226 4.91 -14.30 3.05
C ARG A 226 5.49 -12.89 3.07
N LYS A 227 4.94 -12.07 3.98
CA LYS A 227 5.45 -10.74 4.31
C LYS A 227 6.96 -10.68 4.46
N GLU A 228 7.56 -11.63 5.16
CA GLU A 228 9.01 -11.60 5.38
C GLU A 228 9.86 -11.71 4.10
N VAL A 229 9.27 -12.15 2.98
CA VAL A 229 9.89 -12.18 1.64
C VAL A 229 9.62 -10.87 0.90
N PHE A 230 8.36 -10.54 0.61
CA PHE A 230 8.02 -9.35 -0.20
C PHE A 230 8.33 -8.02 0.46
N SER A 231 8.63 -8.08 1.75
CA SER A 231 9.15 -6.95 2.47
C SER A 231 10.64 -6.73 2.17
N ARG A 232 11.45 -7.77 1.99
CA ARG A 232 12.90 -7.61 1.81
C ARG A 232 13.32 -7.15 0.41
N VAL A 233 12.56 -7.54 -0.58
CA VAL A 233 12.87 -7.35 -1.99
C VAL A 233 11.59 -7.00 -2.74
N PRO A 234 11.67 -6.18 -3.79
CA PRO A 234 10.52 -5.94 -4.66
C PRO A 234 10.04 -7.28 -5.26
N CYS A 235 8.74 -7.51 -5.12
CA CYS A 235 8.07 -8.69 -5.65
C CYS A 235 6.94 -8.23 -6.58
N ILE A 236 6.85 -8.84 -7.76
CA ILE A 236 5.72 -8.65 -8.67
C ILE A 236 5.03 -9.98 -8.93
N ASN A 237 3.76 -9.90 -9.29
CA ASN A 237 2.96 -11.02 -9.76
C ASN A 237 2.44 -10.71 -11.17
N ILE A 238 2.53 -11.71 -12.04
CA ILE A 238 1.91 -11.71 -13.36
C ILE A 238 0.57 -12.43 -13.19
N HIS A 239 -0.52 -11.67 -13.22
CA HIS A 239 -1.87 -12.13 -12.92
C HIS A 239 -2.72 -12.23 -14.18
N GLY A 240 -3.36 -13.38 -14.40
CA GLY A 240 -4.22 -13.67 -15.56
C GLY A 240 -5.60 -13.02 -15.53
N GLY A 241 -5.73 -11.84 -14.90
CA GLY A 241 -6.99 -11.12 -14.71
C GLY A 241 -6.83 -9.62 -14.91
N TYR A 242 -7.94 -8.94 -15.21
CA TYR A 242 -8.00 -7.48 -15.35
C TYR A 242 -8.32 -6.85 -13.98
N LEU A 243 -7.29 -6.63 -13.16
CA LEU A 243 -7.42 -6.08 -11.80
C LEU A 243 -8.12 -4.70 -11.81
N PRO A 244 -8.92 -4.36 -10.78
CA PRO A 244 -9.11 -5.06 -9.49
C PRO A 244 -10.13 -6.21 -9.50
N TRP A 245 -10.66 -6.60 -10.67
CA TRP A 245 -11.65 -7.67 -10.76
C TRP A 245 -11.00 -9.04 -10.66
N ASN A 246 -11.74 -9.99 -10.08
CA ASN A 246 -11.41 -11.41 -10.09
C ASN A 246 -10.08 -11.77 -9.41
N ARG A 247 -9.73 -11.07 -8.33
CA ARG A 247 -8.52 -11.37 -7.52
C ARG A 247 -8.55 -12.80 -6.98
N GLY A 248 -7.37 -13.38 -6.78
CA GLY A 248 -7.22 -14.74 -6.26
C GLY A 248 -7.08 -15.78 -7.37
N PRO A 249 -7.39 -17.07 -7.09
CA PRO A 249 -7.17 -18.15 -8.02
C PRO A 249 -8.17 -18.14 -9.19
N ASN A 250 -7.71 -18.63 -10.33
CA ASN A 250 -8.50 -18.80 -11.56
C ASN A 250 -9.25 -17.53 -12.02
N PRO A 251 -8.55 -16.37 -12.15
CA PRO A 251 -9.17 -15.10 -12.51
C PRO A 251 -9.89 -15.14 -13.86
N ASN A 252 -9.37 -15.93 -14.82
CA ASN A 252 -9.97 -16.09 -16.14
C ASN A 252 -11.40 -16.65 -16.04
N LEU A 253 -11.60 -17.74 -15.29
CA LEU A 253 -12.92 -18.32 -15.01
C LEU A 253 -13.88 -17.25 -14.48
N TRP A 254 -13.48 -16.56 -13.42
CA TRP A 254 -14.36 -15.62 -12.74
C TRP A 254 -14.69 -14.40 -13.61
N ALA A 255 -13.80 -14.00 -14.52
CA ALA A 255 -14.09 -12.92 -15.46
C ALA A 255 -15.23 -13.27 -16.43
N TRP A 256 -15.38 -14.55 -16.77
CA TRP A 256 -16.52 -15.04 -17.55
C TRP A 256 -17.79 -15.17 -16.71
N MET A 257 -17.67 -15.61 -15.46
CA MET A 257 -18.81 -15.70 -14.54
C MET A 257 -19.43 -14.33 -14.25
N ASP A 258 -18.59 -13.37 -13.84
CA ASP A 258 -18.99 -12.02 -13.42
C ASP A 258 -19.29 -11.08 -14.59
N ASP A 259 -18.97 -11.50 -15.82
CA ASP A 259 -19.00 -10.64 -17.01
C ASP A 259 -18.19 -9.35 -16.86
N THR A 260 -17.01 -9.46 -16.24
CA THR A 260 -16.05 -8.36 -16.08
C THR A 260 -15.09 -8.32 -17.27
N LYS A 261 -14.21 -7.32 -17.30
CA LYS A 261 -13.14 -7.25 -18.31
C LYS A 261 -12.22 -8.46 -18.22
N LYS A 262 -11.91 -9.05 -19.38
CA LYS A 262 -10.92 -10.10 -19.51
C LYS A 262 -9.58 -9.46 -19.84
N GLY A 263 -8.51 -9.96 -19.26
CA GLY A 263 -7.20 -9.35 -19.44
C GLY A 263 -6.15 -9.88 -18.48
N VAL A 264 -4.99 -9.24 -18.52
CA VAL A 264 -3.82 -9.59 -17.73
C VAL A 264 -3.27 -8.35 -17.04
N SER A 265 -2.68 -8.53 -15.87
CA SER A 265 -2.10 -7.45 -15.07
C SER A 265 -0.73 -7.87 -14.53
N ILE A 266 0.21 -6.93 -14.51
CA ILE A 266 1.45 -7.05 -13.72
C ILE A 266 1.33 -6.08 -12.56
N HIS A 267 1.46 -6.57 -11.33
CA HIS A 267 1.32 -5.74 -10.14
C HIS A 267 2.36 -6.11 -9.08
N TYR A 268 2.64 -5.18 -8.18
CA TYR A 268 3.44 -5.46 -6.99
C TYR A 268 2.68 -6.36 -6.01
N ILE A 269 3.40 -7.24 -5.35
CA ILE A 269 2.86 -8.06 -4.26
C ILE A 269 2.85 -7.25 -2.98
N ASP A 270 1.75 -7.34 -2.24
CA ASP A 270 1.57 -6.64 -0.98
C ASP A 270 0.90 -7.52 0.09
N GLY A 271 0.36 -6.92 1.15
CA GLY A 271 -0.25 -7.68 2.24
C GLY A 271 -1.62 -8.30 1.92
N GLY A 272 -2.23 -7.99 0.77
CA GLY A 272 -3.50 -8.55 0.34
C GLY A 272 -3.36 -9.50 -0.85
N ILE A 273 -4.48 -10.05 -1.30
CA ILE A 273 -4.55 -10.97 -2.45
C ILE A 273 -4.74 -10.12 -3.71
N ASP A 274 -3.71 -10.02 -4.54
CA ASP A 274 -3.71 -9.26 -5.79
C ASP A 274 -4.17 -7.80 -5.66
N THR A 275 -3.80 -7.13 -4.56
CA THR A 275 -4.19 -5.75 -4.23
C THR A 275 -3.14 -4.68 -4.50
N GLY A 276 -1.89 -5.06 -4.73
CA GLY A 276 -0.79 -4.10 -4.87
C GLY A 276 -0.88 -3.25 -6.14
N ASP A 277 -0.05 -2.21 -6.17
CA ASP A 277 0.00 -1.24 -7.27
C ASP A 277 0.30 -1.93 -8.61
N LEU A 278 -0.35 -1.47 -9.67
CA LEU A 278 -0.15 -1.95 -11.03
C LEU A 278 1.13 -1.37 -11.62
N ILE A 279 1.79 -2.21 -12.42
CA ILE A 279 2.86 -1.82 -13.34
C ILE A 279 2.28 -1.63 -14.73
N ALA A 280 1.54 -2.63 -15.21
CA ALA A 280 0.89 -2.62 -16.51
C ALA A 280 -0.33 -3.53 -16.52
N GLN A 281 -1.19 -3.32 -17.51
CA GLN A 281 -2.44 -4.06 -17.67
C GLN A 281 -2.84 -4.07 -19.15
N LYS A 282 -3.31 -5.22 -19.64
CA LYS A 282 -3.76 -5.41 -21.03
C LYS A 282 -5.14 -6.07 -21.02
N GLU A 283 -6.08 -5.45 -21.72
CA GLU A 283 -7.41 -6.05 -21.96
C GLU A 283 -7.31 -7.03 -23.13
N ILE A 284 -7.96 -8.18 -23.01
CA ILE A 284 -7.99 -9.22 -24.03
C ILE A 284 -9.41 -9.32 -24.59
N GLN A 285 -9.51 -9.30 -25.92
CA GLN A 285 -10.75 -9.58 -26.63
C GLN A 285 -10.73 -11.04 -27.09
N PHE A 286 -11.87 -11.71 -26.94
CA PHE A 286 -12.05 -13.11 -27.33
C PHE A 286 -13.11 -13.19 -28.42
N GLU A 287 -12.82 -13.95 -29.47
CA GLU A 287 -13.75 -14.20 -30.58
C GLU A 287 -14.36 -15.59 -30.42
N PRO A 288 -15.70 -15.73 -30.49
CA PRO A 288 -16.35 -17.05 -30.50
C PRO A 288 -16.04 -17.86 -31.77
N PRO A 289 -16.05 -19.20 -31.71
CA PRO A 289 -16.26 -20.01 -30.51
C PRO A 289 -15.02 -20.02 -29.61
N ILE A 290 -15.23 -19.86 -28.30
CA ILE A 290 -14.18 -19.88 -27.28
C ILE A 290 -14.56 -20.87 -26.17
N THR A 291 -13.56 -21.54 -25.61
CA THR A 291 -13.67 -22.45 -24.46
C THR A 291 -12.88 -21.88 -23.30
N LEU A 292 -13.09 -22.37 -22.08
CA LEU A 292 -12.25 -21.92 -20.96
C LEU A 292 -10.79 -22.31 -21.14
N GLU A 293 -10.50 -23.46 -21.74
CA GLU A 293 -9.14 -23.90 -22.05
C GLU A 293 -8.45 -22.94 -23.04
N SER A 294 -9.07 -22.69 -24.21
CA SER A 294 -8.51 -21.79 -25.22
C SER A 294 -8.41 -20.34 -24.73
N ALA A 295 -9.33 -19.91 -23.87
CA ALA A 295 -9.25 -18.60 -23.21
C ALA A 295 -8.08 -18.52 -22.22
N PHE A 296 -7.83 -19.60 -21.46
CA PHE A 296 -6.71 -19.71 -20.55
C PHE A 296 -5.37 -19.68 -21.31
N ASP A 297 -5.22 -20.45 -22.38
CA ASP A 297 -4.01 -20.49 -23.20
C ASP A 297 -3.66 -19.11 -23.77
N THR A 298 -4.67 -18.42 -24.31
CA THR A 298 -4.53 -17.04 -24.79
C THR A 298 -4.10 -16.11 -23.64
N THR A 299 -4.72 -16.23 -22.47
CA THR A 299 -4.37 -15.40 -21.29
C THR A 299 -2.92 -15.64 -20.85
N VAL A 300 -2.46 -16.89 -20.81
CA VAL A 300 -1.08 -17.25 -20.47
C VAL A 300 -0.09 -16.64 -21.47
N LYS A 301 -0.41 -16.70 -22.77
CA LYS A 301 0.39 -16.06 -23.81
C LYS A 301 0.48 -14.54 -23.59
N GLU A 302 -0.64 -13.89 -23.35
CA GLU A 302 -0.74 -12.44 -23.13
C GLU A 302 -0.01 -11.99 -21.85
N CYS A 303 -0.04 -12.80 -20.78
CA CYS A 303 0.76 -12.60 -19.58
C CYS A 303 2.27 -12.57 -19.90
N LYS A 304 2.75 -13.52 -20.70
CA LYS A 304 4.16 -13.62 -21.10
C LYS A 304 4.56 -12.45 -22.00
N GLU A 305 3.71 -12.07 -22.96
CA GLU A 305 3.95 -10.93 -23.84
C GLU A 305 4.04 -9.62 -23.04
N LEU A 306 3.07 -9.35 -22.16
CA LEU A 306 3.09 -8.18 -21.32
C LEU A 306 4.34 -8.13 -20.41
N PHE A 307 4.76 -9.28 -19.88
CA PHE A 307 6.00 -9.34 -19.10
C PHE A 307 7.25 -9.06 -19.96
N CYS A 308 7.32 -9.59 -21.18
CA CYS A 308 8.40 -9.28 -22.12
C CYS A 308 8.52 -7.77 -22.38
N GLU A 309 7.39 -7.09 -22.52
CA GLU A 309 7.32 -5.64 -22.78
C GLU A 309 7.74 -4.80 -21.55
N GLU A 310 7.37 -5.24 -20.35
CA GLU A 310 7.56 -4.46 -19.12
C GLU A 310 8.85 -4.78 -18.38
N TRP A 311 9.41 -5.99 -18.51
CA TRP A 311 10.62 -6.39 -17.79
C TRP A 311 11.80 -5.42 -18.00
N PRO A 312 12.12 -4.94 -19.21
CA PRO A 312 13.19 -3.94 -19.40
C PRO A 312 12.96 -2.63 -18.63
N LYS A 313 11.70 -2.20 -18.50
CA LYS A 313 11.34 -0.98 -17.75
C LYS A 313 11.46 -1.22 -16.25
N ILE A 314 11.00 -2.38 -15.78
CA ILE A 314 11.15 -2.81 -14.38
C ILE A 314 12.63 -2.88 -14.02
N ARG A 315 13.43 -3.55 -14.86
CA ARG A 315 14.86 -3.77 -14.68
C ARG A 315 15.71 -2.51 -14.74
N SER A 316 15.21 -1.45 -15.38
CA SER A 316 15.86 -0.13 -15.42
C SER A 316 15.31 0.86 -14.38
N GLY A 317 14.30 0.47 -13.60
CA GLY A 317 13.65 1.33 -12.61
C GLY A 317 12.75 2.41 -13.22
N THR A 318 12.36 2.26 -14.50
CA THR A 318 11.53 3.22 -15.24
C THR A 318 10.08 2.77 -15.43
N ALA A 319 9.73 1.59 -14.93
CA ALA A 319 8.36 1.08 -14.96
C ALA A 319 7.39 2.02 -14.25
N THR A 320 6.18 2.15 -14.82
CA THR A 320 5.09 2.87 -14.18
C THR A 320 4.64 2.17 -12.91
N ARG A 321 4.15 2.94 -11.95
CA ARG A 321 3.52 2.42 -10.74
C ARG A 321 2.29 3.24 -10.41
N PHE A 322 1.12 2.61 -10.42
CA PHE A 322 -0.14 3.30 -10.16
C PHE A 322 -1.08 2.43 -9.32
N PRO A 323 -1.87 3.03 -8.42
CA PRO A 323 -2.80 2.26 -7.60
C PRO A 323 -3.92 1.67 -8.46
N GLN A 324 -4.43 0.51 -8.03
CA GLN A 324 -5.66 -0.05 -8.61
C GLN A 324 -6.85 0.89 -8.34
N SER A 325 -7.84 0.87 -9.24
CA SER A 325 -9.10 1.57 -9.03
C SER A 325 -9.89 0.98 -7.85
N SER A 326 -10.82 1.76 -7.28
CA SER A 326 -11.71 1.27 -6.22
C SER A 326 -12.73 0.27 -6.77
N GLY A 327 -13.04 -0.78 -6.00
CA GLY A 327 -13.99 -1.83 -6.37
C GLY A 327 -13.30 -3.17 -6.61
N GLY A 328 -13.88 -3.99 -7.49
CA GLY A 328 -13.37 -5.32 -7.82
C GLY A 328 -14.11 -6.47 -7.12
N SER A 329 -13.68 -7.69 -7.42
CA SER A 329 -14.16 -8.94 -6.82
C SER A 329 -12.95 -9.77 -6.38
N ILE A 330 -13.16 -10.66 -5.42
CA ILE A 330 -12.14 -11.58 -4.91
C ILE A 330 -12.75 -12.97 -4.75
N TYR A 331 -12.01 -13.97 -5.19
CA TYR A 331 -12.38 -15.36 -5.11
C TYR A 331 -11.34 -16.17 -4.33
N THR A 332 -11.75 -17.34 -3.88
CA THR A 332 -10.89 -18.31 -3.20
C THR A 332 -11.10 -19.69 -3.80
N LEU A 333 -10.23 -20.66 -3.49
CA LEU A 333 -10.44 -22.04 -3.91
C LEU A 333 -11.80 -22.59 -3.42
N LYS A 334 -12.28 -22.14 -2.25
CA LYS A 334 -13.61 -22.51 -1.75
C LYS A 334 -14.75 -21.97 -2.62
N SER A 335 -14.57 -20.81 -3.23
CA SER A 335 -15.55 -20.24 -4.16
C SER A 335 -15.71 -21.13 -5.40
N GLN A 336 -14.63 -21.79 -5.83
CA GLN A 336 -14.62 -22.65 -7.00
C GLN A 336 -15.14 -24.06 -6.75
N GLN A 337 -15.06 -24.57 -5.51
CA GLN A 337 -15.45 -25.95 -5.17
C GLN A 337 -16.78 -26.44 -5.77
N PRO A 338 -17.86 -25.63 -5.86
CA PRO A 338 -19.11 -26.07 -6.50
C PRO A 338 -19.00 -26.42 -7.99
N LEU A 339 -17.91 -26.00 -8.65
CA LEU A 339 -17.63 -26.22 -10.07
C LEU A 339 -16.70 -27.40 -10.33
N ASP A 340 -16.16 -28.04 -9.29
CA ASP A 340 -15.18 -29.13 -9.43
C ASP A 340 -15.72 -30.27 -10.31
N SER A 341 -16.99 -30.68 -10.12
CA SER A 341 -17.62 -31.70 -10.96
C SER A 341 -17.76 -31.28 -12.43
N LEU A 342 -17.96 -29.99 -12.70
CA LEU A 342 -18.04 -29.48 -14.07
C LEU A 342 -16.67 -29.53 -14.76
N PHE A 343 -15.58 -29.32 -14.01
CA PHE A 343 -14.23 -29.50 -14.56
C PHE A 343 -13.93 -30.98 -14.82
N ASP A 344 -14.28 -31.87 -13.89
CA ASP A 344 -14.06 -33.32 -14.02
C ASP A 344 -14.83 -33.93 -15.23
N GLU A 345 -16.00 -33.36 -15.56
CA GLU A 345 -16.83 -33.78 -16.69
C GLU A 345 -16.44 -33.13 -18.03
N GLY A 346 -15.26 -32.50 -18.12
CA GLY A 346 -14.74 -31.92 -19.37
C GLY A 346 -15.26 -30.51 -19.68
N GLY A 347 -15.69 -29.76 -18.66
CA GLY A 347 -16.21 -28.40 -18.83
C GLY A 347 -15.21 -27.40 -19.44
N LEU A 348 -13.90 -27.67 -19.39
CA LEU A 348 -12.88 -26.78 -19.96
C LEU A 348 -12.98 -26.66 -21.50
N ASP A 349 -13.42 -27.73 -22.17
CA ASP A 349 -13.56 -27.81 -23.64
C ASP A 349 -14.94 -27.38 -24.13
N MET A 350 -15.86 -27.12 -23.19
CA MET A 350 -17.21 -26.70 -23.48
C MET A 350 -17.21 -25.25 -24.01
N PRO A 351 -18.08 -24.89 -24.99
CA PRO A 351 -18.30 -23.50 -25.37
C PRO A 351 -18.62 -22.66 -24.14
N ILE A 352 -17.98 -21.49 -24.03
CA ILE A 352 -17.95 -20.72 -22.79
C ILE A 352 -19.34 -20.28 -22.33
N GLU A 353 -20.27 -20.05 -23.25
CA GLU A 353 -21.65 -19.70 -22.97
C GLU A 353 -22.37 -20.86 -22.26
N GLN A 354 -22.15 -22.08 -22.73
CA GLN A 354 -22.72 -23.29 -22.14
C GLN A 354 -22.07 -23.61 -20.79
N PHE A 355 -20.74 -23.43 -20.69
CA PHE A 355 -20.04 -23.56 -19.41
C PHE A 355 -20.61 -22.59 -18.38
N ARG A 356 -20.73 -21.30 -18.74
CA ARG A 356 -21.22 -20.24 -17.85
C ARG A 356 -22.64 -20.53 -17.38
N GLU A 357 -23.54 -20.95 -18.27
CA GLU A 357 -24.91 -21.28 -17.89
C GLU A 357 -24.95 -22.43 -16.87
N THR A 358 -24.13 -23.47 -17.08
CA THR A 358 -24.05 -24.64 -16.20
C THR A 358 -23.43 -24.28 -14.85
N ALA A 359 -22.34 -23.52 -14.88
CA ALA A 359 -21.63 -23.06 -13.69
C ALA A 359 -22.50 -22.16 -12.80
N LEU A 360 -23.26 -21.21 -13.39
CA LEU A 360 -24.18 -20.35 -12.62
C LEU A 360 -25.27 -21.15 -11.91
N LYS A 361 -25.78 -22.24 -12.53
CA LYS A 361 -26.75 -23.13 -11.88
C LYS A 361 -26.14 -23.87 -10.69
N LEU A 362 -24.88 -24.27 -10.76
CA LEU A 362 -24.18 -24.94 -9.66
C LEU A 362 -23.91 -23.97 -8.50
N LEU A 363 -23.42 -22.76 -8.80
CA LEU A 363 -23.14 -21.74 -7.78
C LEU A 363 -24.41 -21.30 -7.05
N ASN A 364 -25.52 -21.05 -7.76
CA ASN A 364 -26.78 -20.61 -7.16
C ASN A 364 -27.44 -21.68 -6.27
N ARG A 365 -27.17 -22.97 -6.50
CA ARG A 365 -27.69 -24.06 -5.63
C ARG A 365 -27.04 -24.05 -4.25
N VAL A 366 -25.84 -23.49 -4.12
CA VAL A 366 -25.10 -23.41 -2.86
C VAL A 366 -25.49 -22.19 -2.03
N GLU A 367 -26.02 -21.12 -2.63
CA GLU A 367 -26.51 -19.95 -1.88
C GLU A 367 -27.88 -20.17 -1.21
N ILE A 368 -28.61 -21.23 -1.59
CA ILE A 368 -29.97 -21.53 -1.10
C ILE A 368 -29.98 -22.64 -0.03
N GLY A 369 -28.88 -23.39 0.12
CA GLY A 369 -28.73 -24.47 1.10
C GLY A 369 -27.79 -24.10 2.23
#